data_AF-A0A2R6AL87-F1
#
_entry.id   AF-A0A2R6AL87-F1
#
_cell.length_a   1.000
_cell.length_b   1.000
_cell.length_c   1.000
_cell.angle_alpha   90.00
_cell.angle_beta   90.00
_cell.angle_gamma   90.00
#
_symmetry.space_group_name_H-M   'P 1'
#
loop_
_entity.id
_entity.type
_entity.pdbx_description
1 polymer ?
#
loop_
_entity_poly.entity_id
_entity_poly.type
_entity_poly.pdbx_seq_one_letter_code
_entity_poly.pdbx_strand_id
1 'polypeptide(L)'
;MNYQKAVMSVVYALFSYLLIFVALPYLLRNYAPQESVHMFLNSSSIIVAAILIALSAISALFSHTKIRGVFGVALGFVSFAFVSEAFKSVSAVYHISGEYIVVNYAFLVELLKLFCLFEAAIGVTRLVGDNS
;
A
#
# COMPACT_ATOMS: atom_id res chain seq x y z
N MET A 1 12.18 24.95 2.15
CA MET A 1 11.99 23.78 3.02
C MET A 1 10.88 22.81 2.57
N ASN A 2 9.76 23.25 1.96
CA ASN A 2 8.69 22.32 1.53
C ASN A 2 9.07 21.37 0.37
N TYR A 3 9.88 21.84 -0.58
CA TYR A 3 10.30 21.01 -1.73
C TYR A 3 11.15 19.79 -1.31
N GLN A 4 12.08 19.96 -0.37
CA GLN A 4 12.88 18.83 0.14
C GLN A 4 12.01 17.78 0.84
N LYS A 5 10.98 18.19 1.60
CA LYS A 5 10.02 17.26 2.22
C LYS A 5 9.19 16.50 1.19
N ALA A 6 8.75 17.19 0.13
CA ALA A 6 8.02 16.56 -0.96
C ALA A 6 8.87 15.54 -1.71
N VAL A 7 10.13 15.88 -2.01
CA VAL A 7 11.09 14.95 -2.65
C VAL A 7 11.34 13.74 -1.75
N MET A 8 11.60 13.93 -0.45
CA MET A 8 11.79 12.80 0.47
C MET A 8 10.53 11.94 0.59
N SER A 9 9.34 12.53 0.63
CA SER A 9 8.06 11.81 0.60
C SER A 9 7.93 10.95 -0.66
N VAL A 10 8.26 11.50 -1.83
CA VAL A 10 8.24 10.76 -3.10
C VAL A 10 9.24 9.60 -3.06
N VAL A 11 10.46 9.85 -2.58
CA VAL A 11 11.49 8.81 -2.45
C VAL A 11 11.04 7.71 -1.50
N TYR A 12 10.48 8.04 -0.33
CA TYR A 12 9.96 7.05 0.61
C TYR A 12 8.76 6.29 0.05
N ALA A 13 7.85 6.95 -0.66
CA ALA A 13 6.71 6.31 -1.31
C ALA A 13 7.18 5.36 -2.42
N LEU A 14 8.14 5.77 -3.25
CA LEU A 14 8.75 4.92 -4.29
C LEU A 14 9.52 3.75 -3.69
N PHE A 15 10.25 3.96 -2.60
CA PHE A 15 11.00 2.90 -1.93
C PHE A 15 10.06 1.90 -1.25
N SER A 16 8.99 2.38 -0.62
CA SER A 16 7.92 1.54 -0.07
C SER A 16 7.19 0.78 -1.18
N TYR A 17 6.97 1.42 -2.33
CA TYR A 17 6.43 0.77 -3.52
C TYR A 17 7.35 -0.36 -4.00
N LEU A 18 8.64 -0.10 -4.16
CA LEU A 18 9.63 -1.11 -4.55
C LEU A 18 9.69 -2.26 -3.53
N LEU A 19 9.67 -1.97 -2.23
CA LEU A 19 9.70 -3.00 -1.19
C LEU A 19 8.44 -3.88 -1.21
N ILE A 20 7.25 -3.27 -1.26
CA ILE A 20 5.99 -4.00 -1.12
C ILE A 20 5.54 -4.64 -2.44
N PHE A 21 5.88 -4.07 -3.59
CA PHE A 21 5.35 -4.49 -4.90
C PHE A 21 6.37 -5.11 -5.82
N VAL A 22 7.66 -4.92 -5.57
CA VAL A 22 8.73 -5.60 -6.32
C VAL A 22 9.41 -6.61 -5.41
N ALA A 23 9.92 -6.18 -4.26
CA ALA A 23 10.71 -7.05 -3.38
C ALA A 23 9.85 -8.10 -2.68
N LEU A 24 8.66 -7.77 -2.16
CA LEU A 24 7.81 -8.73 -1.46
C LEU A 24 7.32 -9.87 -2.40
N PRO A 25 6.79 -9.61 -3.61
CA PRO A 25 6.47 -10.67 -4.56
C PRO A 25 7.70 -11.47 -4.99
N TYR A 26 8.87 -10.82 -5.11
CA TYR A 26 10.13 -11.48 -5.46
C TYR A 26 10.70 -12.35 -4.33
N LEU A 27 10.52 -11.94 -3.07
CA LEU A 27 10.86 -12.77 -1.90
C LEU A 27 9.92 -13.96 -1.83
N LEU A 28 8.61 -13.73 -1.99
CA LEU A 28 7.62 -14.80 -2.06
C LEU A 28 7.85 -15.74 -3.26
N ARG A 29 8.44 -15.25 -4.36
CA ARG A 29 8.87 -16.07 -5.52
C ARG A 29 9.92 -17.10 -5.14
N ASN A 30 10.86 -16.79 -4.25
CA ASN A 30 11.89 -17.75 -3.84
C ASN A 30 11.33 -18.88 -2.95
N TYR A 31 10.12 -18.70 -2.42
CA TYR A 31 9.38 -19.72 -1.66
C TYR A 31 8.29 -20.41 -2.50
N ALA A 32 8.16 -20.08 -3.80
CA ALA A 32 7.14 -20.59 -4.70
C ALA A 32 7.74 -21.16 -6.00
N PRO A 33 7.21 -22.27 -6.56
CA PRO A 33 7.73 -22.86 -7.78
C PRO A 33 7.57 -21.92 -8.99
N GLN A 34 8.61 -21.86 -9.83
CA GLN A 34 8.85 -20.83 -10.84
C GLN A 34 7.79 -20.72 -11.95
N GLU A 35 6.88 -21.69 -12.09
CA GLU A 35 5.90 -21.74 -13.19
C GLU A 35 4.69 -20.80 -13.02
N SER A 36 4.49 -20.19 -11.85
CA SER A 36 3.29 -19.35 -11.59
C SER A 36 3.59 -17.89 -11.28
N VAL A 37 4.85 -17.47 -11.24
CA VAL A 37 5.21 -16.13 -10.77
C VAL A 37 5.31 -15.13 -11.92
N HIS A 38 4.19 -14.97 -12.62
CA HIS A 38 3.81 -13.70 -13.22
C HIS A 38 2.81 -13.02 -12.28
N MET A 39 3.22 -12.72 -11.04
CA MET A 39 2.49 -11.74 -10.21
C MET A 39 2.74 -10.34 -10.80
N PHE A 40 2.25 -10.11 -12.02
CA PHE A 40 1.97 -8.76 -12.45
C PHE A 40 0.77 -8.32 -11.63
N LEU A 41 0.98 -7.38 -10.72
CA LEU A 41 -0.12 -6.60 -10.15
C LEU A 41 -1.05 -6.20 -11.29
N ASN A 42 -2.35 -6.44 -11.11
CA ASN A 42 -3.34 -6.08 -12.11
C ASN A 42 -3.14 -4.60 -12.50
N SER A 43 -3.38 -4.24 -13.77
CA SER A 43 -3.19 -2.86 -14.24
C SER A 43 -3.97 -1.86 -13.38
N SER A 44 -5.13 -2.26 -12.83
CA SER A 44 -5.88 -1.50 -11.82
C SER A 44 -5.06 -1.21 -10.56
N SER A 45 -4.40 -2.21 -9.98
CA SER A 45 -3.55 -2.05 -8.80
C SER A 45 -2.36 -1.11 -9.07
N ILE A 46 -1.72 -1.21 -10.24
CA ILE A 46 -0.59 -0.34 -10.60
C ILE A 46 -1.04 1.14 -10.67
N ILE A 47 -2.20 1.41 -11.27
CA ILE A 47 -2.78 2.76 -11.34
C ILE A 47 -3.05 3.31 -9.94
N VAL A 48 -3.67 2.50 -9.07
CA VAL A 48 -3.97 2.93 -7.70
C VAL A 48 -2.68 3.20 -6.90
N ALA A 49 -1.62 2.43 -7.13
CA ALA A 49 -0.32 2.69 -6.51
C ALA A 49 0.36 3.97 -7.01
N ALA A 50 0.24 4.29 -8.30
CA ALA A 50 0.70 5.58 -8.84
C ALA A 50 -0.07 6.75 -8.22
N ILE A 51 -1.38 6.59 -8.01
CA ILE A 51 -2.23 7.56 -7.31
C ILE A 51 -1.75 7.74 -5.86
N LEU A 52 -1.39 6.67 -5.15
CA LEU A 52 -0.84 6.75 -3.79
C LEU A 52 0.47 7.55 -3.73
N ILE A 53 1.39 7.33 -4.67
CA ILE A 53 2.65 8.07 -4.74
C ILE A 53 2.38 9.57 -4.99
N ALA A 54 1.50 9.88 -5.95
CA ALA A 54 1.12 11.26 -6.25
C ALA A 54 0.45 11.94 -5.05
N LEU A 55 -0.48 11.24 -4.40
CA LEU A 55 -1.21 11.74 -3.24
C LEU A 55 -0.28 11.96 -2.04
N SER A 56 0.71 11.09 -1.81
CA SER A 56 1.73 11.28 -0.78
C SER A 56 2.58 12.52 -1.05
N ALA A 57 3.01 12.70 -2.31
CA ALA A 57 3.79 13.88 -2.71
C ALA A 57 3.02 15.18 -2.48
N ILE A 58 1.75 15.21 -2.89
CA ILE A 58 0.85 16.35 -2.69
C ILE A 58 0.64 16.56 -1.18
N SER A 59 0.34 15.51 -0.42
CA SER A 59 0.18 15.56 1.04
C SER A 59 1.39 16.21 1.72
N ALA A 60 2.60 15.85 1.30
CA ALA A 60 3.83 16.40 1.87
C ALA A 60 3.97 17.91 1.61
N LEU A 61 3.57 18.40 0.43
CA LEU A 61 3.55 19.83 0.10
C LEU A 61 2.59 20.62 1.00
N PHE A 62 1.46 20.02 1.37
CA PHE A 62 0.42 20.62 2.20
C PHE A 62 0.51 20.25 3.69
N SER A 63 1.59 19.58 4.11
CA SER A 63 1.76 19.05 5.49
C SER A 63 1.71 20.10 6.61
N HIS A 64 1.88 21.38 6.27
CA HIS A 64 1.81 22.52 7.19
C HIS A 64 0.48 23.29 7.15
N THR A 65 -0.45 22.87 6.30
CA THR A 65 -1.75 23.52 6.13
C THR A 65 -2.83 22.82 6.95
N LYS A 66 -3.92 23.53 7.24
CA LYS A 66 -5.09 22.97 7.94
C LYS A 66 -5.79 21.84 7.17
N ILE A 67 -5.49 21.67 5.88
CA ILE A 67 -6.04 20.60 5.04
C ILE A 67 -5.19 19.32 5.03
N ARG A 68 -4.05 19.29 5.75
CA ARG A 68 -3.16 18.11 5.81
C ARG A 68 -3.88 16.83 6.25
N GLY A 69 -4.89 16.96 7.11
CA GLY A 69 -5.68 15.82 7.55
C GLY A 69 -6.54 15.22 6.43
N VAL A 70 -7.01 16.01 5.44
CA VAL A 70 -7.76 15.51 4.27
C VAL A 70 -6.90 14.53 3.48
N PHE A 71 -5.62 14.86 3.29
CA PHE A 71 -4.69 13.98 2.59
C PHE A 71 -4.38 12.71 3.37
N GLY A 72 -4.30 12.76 4.70
CA GLY A 72 -4.18 11.57 5.54
C GLY A 72 -5.39 10.63 5.42
N VAL A 73 -6.60 11.20 5.44
CA VAL A 73 -7.85 10.44 5.21
C VAL A 73 -7.84 9.79 3.83
N ALA A 74 -7.54 10.56 2.79
CA ALA A 74 -7.50 10.07 1.42
C ALA A 74 -6.43 8.97 1.24
N LEU A 75 -5.23 9.13 1.81
CA LEU A 75 -4.16 8.12 1.75
C LEU A 75 -4.59 6.82 2.40
N GLY A 76 -5.24 6.86 3.57
CA GLY A 76 -5.75 5.67 4.24
C GLY A 76 -6.79 4.92 3.40
N PHE A 77 -7.79 5.62 2.85
CA PHE A 77 -8.84 4.99 2.04
C PHE A 77 -8.32 4.45 0.69
N VAL A 78 -7.46 5.20 -0.01
CA VAL A 78 -6.87 4.74 -1.27
C VAL A 78 -5.97 3.53 -1.02
N SER A 79 -5.22 3.50 0.08
CA SER A 79 -4.39 2.34 0.45
C SER A 79 -5.25 1.12 0.78
N PHE A 80 -6.36 1.31 1.48
CA PHE A 80 -7.32 0.23 1.75
C PHE A 80 -7.92 -0.36 0.45
N ALA A 81 -8.34 0.52 -0.46
CA ALA A 81 -8.86 0.10 -1.76
C ALA A 81 -7.81 -0.65 -2.58
N PHE A 82 -6.57 -0.16 -2.56
CA PHE A 82 -5.43 -0.83 -3.18
C PHE A 82 -5.22 -2.24 -2.63
N VAL A 83 -5.12 -2.40 -1.30
CA VAL A 83 -4.88 -3.71 -0.67
C VAL A 83 -6.02 -4.67 -1.01
N SER A 84 -7.27 -4.20 -1.00
CA SER A 84 -8.43 -5.02 -1.34
C SER A 84 -8.42 -5.49 -2.80
N GLU A 85 -7.95 -4.66 -3.72
CA GLU A 85 -7.88 -4.99 -5.15
C GLU A 85 -6.65 -5.86 -5.49
N ALA A 86 -5.51 -5.60 -4.86
CA ALA A 86 -4.26 -6.32 -5.07
C ALA A 86 -4.30 -7.75 -4.48
N PHE A 87 -5.05 -7.96 -3.40
CA PHE A 87 -5.15 -9.24 -2.70
C PHE A 87 -6.59 -9.79 -2.71
N LYS A 88 -7.18 -9.97 -3.89
CA LYS A 88 -8.53 -10.56 -4.05
C LYS A 88 -8.65 -11.99 -3.55
N SER A 89 -7.58 -12.77 -3.73
CA SER A 89 -7.45 -14.09 -3.10
C SER A 89 -6.64 -13.95 -1.82
N VAL A 90 -7.07 -14.63 -0.76
CA VAL A 90 -6.40 -14.70 0.55
C VAL A 90 -5.59 -15.99 0.73
N SER A 91 -5.55 -16.83 -0.29
CA SER A 91 -4.75 -18.05 -0.32
C SER A 91 -3.99 -18.18 -1.63
N ALA A 92 -2.72 -18.54 -1.55
CA ALA A 92 -1.94 -19.01 -2.68
C ALA A 92 -1.81 -20.53 -2.56
N VAL A 93 -2.15 -21.23 -3.63
CA VAL A 93 -1.97 -22.67 -3.73
C VAL A 93 -0.71 -22.91 -4.55
N TYR A 94 0.26 -23.57 -3.95
CA TYR A 94 1.51 -23.95 -4.58
C TYR A 94 1.51 -25.45 -4.82
N HIS A 95 1.98 -25.88 -5.98
CA HIS A 95 2.19 -27.28 -6.29
C HIS A 95 3.69 -27.56 -6.28
N ILE A 96 4.18 -28.19 -5.21
CA ILE A 96 5.61 -28.48 -5.03
C ILE A 96 5.77 -29.99 -4.92
N SER A 97 6.54 -30.59 -5.84
CA SER A 97 6.92 -32.00 -5.81
C SER A 97 5.77 -33.01 -5.66
N GLY A 98 4.59 -32.70 -6.20
CA GLY A 98 3.39 -33.57 -6.14
C GLY A 98 2.47 -33.32 -4.93
N GLU A 99 2.81 -32.36 -4.06
CA GLU A 99 1.97 -31.94 -2.94
C GLU A 99 1.38 -30.53 -3.17
N TYR A 100 0.16 -30.33 -2.68
CA TYR A 100 -0.51 -29.02 -2.65
C TYR A 100 -0.22 -28.33 -1.32
N ILE A 101 0.56 -27.25 -1.36
CA ILE A 101 0.81 -26.39 -0.21
C ILE A 101 -0.07 -25.15 -0.33
N VAL A 102 -1.04 -25.01 0.57
CA VAL A 102 -1.92 -23.84 0.64
C VAL A 102 -1.37 -22.87 1.68
N VAL A 103 -0.86 -21.72 1.21
CA VAL A 103 -0.44 -20.63 2.10
C VAL A 103 -1.59 -19.65 2.24
N ASN A 104 -2.19 -19.63 3.42
CA ASN A 104 -3.23 -18.67 3.78
C ASN A 104 -2.58 -17.40 4.36
N TYR A 105 -2.76 -16.28 3.68
CA TYR A 105 -2.26 -14.96 4.09
C TYR A 105 -3.41 -13.99 4.40
N ALA A 106 -4.63 -14.49 4.64
CA ALA A 106 -5.80 -13.69 5.02
C ALA A 106 -5.51 -12.75 6.19
N PHE A 107 -4.86 -13.27 7.24
CA PHE A 107 -4.53 -12.50 8.43
C PHE A 107 -3.63 -11.30 8.09
N LEU A 108 -2.63 -11.48 7.23
CA LEU A 108 -1.71 -10.41 6.82
C LEU A 108 -2.45 -9.34 6.02
N VAL A 109 -3.34 -9.74 5.10
CA VAL A 109 -4.14 -8.82 4.28
C VAL A 109 -5.10 -8.01 5.15
N GLU A 110 -5.77 -8.64 6.11
CA GLU A 110 -6.65 -7.95 7.05
C GLU A 110 -5.87 -7.00 7.97
N LEU A 111 -4.67 -7.38 8.42
CA LEU A 111 -3.79 -6.50 9.18
C LEU A 111 -3.38 -5.25 8.38
N LEU A 112 -3.03 -5.42 7.10
CA LEU A 112 -2.70 -4.31 6.20
C LEU A 112 -3.89 -3.37 6.01
N LYS A 113 -5.08 -3.90 5.76
CA LYS A 113 -6.32 -3.12 5.68
C LYS A 113 -6.57 -2.31 6.96
N LEU A 114 -6.35 -2.92 8.12
CA LEU A 114 -6.53 -2.27 9.42
C LEU A 114 -5.52 -1.12 9.62
N PHE A 115 -4.26 -1.29 9.21
CA PHE A 115 -3.29 -0.19 9.20
C PHE A 115 -3.69 0.95 8.27
N CYS A 116 -4.24 0.65 7.09
CA CYS A 116 -4.78 1.69 6.20
C CYS A 116 -5.90 2.51 6.86
N LEU A 117 -6.78 1.85 7.60
CA LEU A 117 -7.85 2.52 8.35
C LEU A 117 -7.33 3.34 9.53
N PHE A 118 -6.27 2.89 10.21
CA PHE A 118 -5.63 3.70 11.24
C PHE A 118 -5.03 4.99 10.68
N GLU A 119 -4.40 4.95 9.51
CA GLU A 119 -3.95 6.20 8.86
C GLU A 119 -5.10 7.13 8.50
N ALA A 120 -6.23 6.58 8.03
CA ALA A 120 -7.42 7.40 7.81
C ALA A 120 -7.91 8.05 9.11
N ALA A 121 -7.95 7.30 10.22
CA ALA A 121 -8.36 7.81 11.52
C ALA A 121 -7.39 8.90 12.07
N ILE A 122 -6.09 8.75 11.86
CA ILE A 122 -5.09 9.78 12.16
C ILE A 122 -5.34 11.03 11.30
N GLY A 123 -5.69 10.86 10.03
CA GLY A 123 -6.12 11.97 9.17
C GLY A 123 -7.33 12.71 9.72
N VAL A 124 -8.36 11.99 10.18
CA VAL A 124 -9.58 12.57 10.77
C VAL A 124 -9.27 13.34 12.05
N THR A 125 -8.50 12.75 12.97
CA THR A 125 -8.14 13.43 14.23
C THR A 125 -7.37 14.73 13.98
N ARG A 126 -6.49 14.77 12.96
CA ARG A 126 -5.83 16.01 12.52
C ARG A 126 -6.82 17.03 11.96
N LEU A 127 -7.84 16.61 11.20
CA LEU A 127 -8.88 17.52 10.71
C LEU A 127 -9.72 18.14 11.82
N VAL A 128 -10.07 17.33 12.83
CA VAL A 128 -10.82 17.83 13.98
C VAL A 128 -9.95 18.82 14.76
N GLY A 129 -8.70 18.46 15.05
CA GLY A 129 -7.77 19.32 15.80
C GLY A 129 -7.36 20.61 15.09
N ASP A 130 -7.29 20.62 13.75
CA ASP A 130 -6.96 21.85 12.99
C ASP A 130 -8.19 22.80 12.82
N ASN A 131 -9.41 22.32 13.14
CA ASN A 131 -10.68 23.06 13.06
C ASN A 131 -11.25 23.51 14.42
N SER A 132 -10.76 22.96 15.53
CA SER A 132 -11.04 23.40 16.91
C SER A 132 -10.12 24.54 17.34
#